data_AF-A0A925LZ13-F1
#
_entry.id   AF-A0A925LZ13-F1
#
_cell.length_a   1.000
_cell.length_b   1.000
_cell.length_c   1.000
_cell.angle_alpha   90.00
_cell.angle_beta   90.00
_cell.angle_gamma   90.00
#
_symmetry.space_group_name_H-M   'P 1'
#
loop_
_entity.id
_entity.type
_entity.pdbx_description
1 polymer ?
#
loop_
_entity_poly.entity_id
_entity_poly.type
_entity_poly.pdbx_seq_one_letter_code
_entity_poly.pdbx_strand_id
1 'polypeptide(L)'
;MSNVFDQLRRQVQADLDGLHQGGSLELGRQEYPGPLTIRRSMTLEGHGATIWALTGPVLIVEAGAKVHLKNLRVEVTGEDIDMSPTEEVAIQVQAGSDLDLEDVEVRGKIDGLAMEAAGHWRYPKTLYLGQVSSSSEHGFRVRIATAAACRISSEVTGIEVSPTVLPGGPVELQLKVDSLRNDTFLYGRILLKTGLSKRWIVISGQVLDIPATTSSPSSPQAPLLWEPHDWASLSTTP
;
A
#
# COMPACT_ATOMS: atom_id res chain seq x y z
N MET A 1 -20.45 14.31 -14.70
CA MET A 1 -19.09 13.74 -14.66
C MET A 1 -19.06 12.20 -14.67
N SER A 2 -20.15 11.46 -14.38
CA SER A 2 -20.12 9.97 -14.38
C SER A 2 -19.89 9.33 -15.77
N ASN A 3 -20.30 9.99 -16.85
CA ASN A 3 -20.30 9.37 -18.19
C ASN A 3 -18.89 9.01 -18.73
N VAL A 4 -17.86 9.81 -18.44
CA VAL A 4 -16.51 9.56 -18.99
C VAL A 4 -15.84 8.38 -18.30
N PHE A 5 -15.91 8.32 -16.97
CA PHE A 5 -15.36 7.20 -16.20
C PHE A 5 -16.09 5.89 -16.51
N ASP A 6 -17.42 5.93 -16.63
CA ASP A 6 -18.19 4.74 -17.02
C ASP A 6 -17.93 4.29 -18.45
N GLN A 7 -17.64 5.21 -19.38
CA GLN A 7 -17.22 4.87 -20.74
C GLN A 7 -15.83 4.23 -20.75
N LEU A 8 -14.87 4.82 -20.04
CA LEU A 8 -13.51 4.29 -19.94
C LEU A 8 -13.50 2.89 -19.31
N ARG A 9 -14.23 2.69 -18.20
CA ARG A 9 -14.38 1.37 -17.57
C ARG A 9 -14.93 0.34 -18.55
N ARG A 10 -16.02 0.67 -19.25
CA ARG A 10 -16.67 -0.24 -20.21
C ARG A 10 -15.75 -0.56 -21.39
N GLN A 11 -14.99 0.42 -21.88
CA GLN A 11 -14.02 0.19 -22.94
C GLN A 11 -12.95 -0.81 -22.51
N VAL A 12 -12.29 -0.57 -21.37
CA VAL A 12 -11.26 -1.49 -20.87
C VAL A 12 -11.83 -2.87 -20.57
N GLN A 13 -13.04 -2.94 -20.01
CA GLN A 13 -13.72 -4.22 -19.79
C GLN A 13 -13.98 -4.95 -21.12
N ALA A 14 -14.41 -4.24 -22.17
CA ALA A 14 -14.60 -4.83 -23.49
C ALA A 14 -13.28 -5.31 -24.11
N ASP A 15 -12.18 -4.57 -23.91
CA ASP A 15 -10.85 -4.97 -24.36
C ASP A 15 -10.40 -6.26 -23.65
N LEU A 16 -10.56 -6.34 -22.32
CA LEU A 16 -10.32 -7.57 -21.54
C LEU A 16 -11.18 -8.75 -22.04
N ASP A 17 -12.47 -8.51 -22.26
CA ASP A 17 -13.42 -9.52 -22.73
C ASP A 17 -13.21 -9.92 -24.21
N GLY A 18 -12.47 -9.11 -24.99
CA GLY A 18 -12.11 -9.39 -26.37
C GLY A 18 -10.82 -10.19 -26.54
N LEU A 19 -9.99 -10.32 -25.49
CA LEU A 19 -8.75 -11.08 -25.56
C LEU A 19 -8.99 -12.58 -25.73
N HIS A 20 -8.14 -13.21 -26.53
CA HIS A 20 -8.02 -14.66 -26.59
C HIS A 20 -7.32 -15.20 -25.33
N GLN A 21 -7.49 -16.50 -25.06
CA GLN A 21 -6.82 -17.19 -23.96
C GLN A 21 -5.29 -17.06 -24.09
N GLY A 22 -4.63 -16.58 -23.04
CA GLY A 22 -3.19 -16.30 -23.00
C GLY A 22 -2.79 -14.96 -23.63
N GLY A 23 -3.75 -14.14 -24.07
CA GLY A 23 -3.48 -12.84 -24.66
C GLY A 23 -2.86 -11.83 -23.67
N SER A 24 -2.46 -10.67 -24.18
CA SER A 24 -1.92 -9.58 -23.37
C SER A 24 -2.65 -8.27 -23.67
N LEU A 25 -2.87 -7.46 -22.64
CA LEU A 25 -3.40 -6.09 -22.76
C LEU A 25 -2.43 -5.13 -22.08
N GLU A 26 -2.09 -4.06 -22.79
CA GLU A 26 -1.31 -2.95 -22.27
C GLU A 26 -2.25 -1.78 -21.97
N LEU A 27 -2.13 -1.23 -20.76
CA LEU A 27 -2.84 -0.02 -20.36
C LEU A 27 -1.94 1.20 -20.59
N GLY A 28 -2.56 2.31 -20.98
CA GLY A 28 -1.89 3.61 -20.97
C GLY A 28 -1.71 4.11 -19.54
N ARG A 29 -0.68 4.93 -19.30
CA ARG A 29 -0.38 5.46 -17.96
C ARG A 29 -1.40 6.51 -17.51
N GLN A 30 -2.51 6.04 -16.93
CA GLN A 30 -3.59 6.86 -16.40
C GLN A 30 -4.39 6.10 -15.33
N GLU A 31 -5.47 6.70 -14.87
CA GLU A 31 -6.40 6.11 -13.91
C GLU A 31 -7.59 5.44 -14.62
N TYR A 32 -7.89 4.22 -14.19
CA TYR A 32 -8.96 3.39 -14.71
C TYR A 32 -9.96 3.08 -13.59
N PRO A 33 -11.22 3.50 -13.74
CA PRO A 33 -12.25 3.16 -12.77
C PRO A 33 -12.58 1.66 -12.83
N GLY A 34 -12.63 1.02 -11.67
CA GLY A 34 -13.14 -0.32 -11.46
C GLY A 34 -14.66 -0.34 -11.20
N PRO A 35 -15.23 -1.53 -10.93
CA PRO A 35 -14.56 -2.83 -10.97
C PRO A 35 -14.22 -3.27 -12.39
N LEU A 36 -13.11 -4.00 -12.53
CA LEU A 36 -12.74 -4.74 -13.74
C LEU A 36 -12.67 -6.24 -13.44
N THR A 37 -13.04 -7.06 -14.43
CA THR A 37 -13.09 -8.52 -14.29
C THR A 37 -12.27 -9.19 -15.37
N ILE A 38 -11.33 -10.04 -14.96
CA ILE A 38 -10.50 -10.86 -15.84
C ILE A 38 -11.05 -12.29 -15.82
N ARG A 39 -11.59 -12.72 -16.96
CA ARG A 39 -12.27 -14.02 -17.13
C ARG A 39 -11.43 -15.11 -17.76
N ARG A 40 -10.28 -14.74 -18.31
CA ARG A 40 -9.42 -15.61 -19.11
C ARG A 40 -7.99 -15.46 -18.66
N SER A 41 -7.18 -16.48 -18.86
CA SER A 41 -5.75 -16.36 -18.58
C SER A 41 -5.14 -15.32 -19.50
N MET A 42 -4.38 -14.37 -18.95
CA MET A 42 -3.82 -13.25 -19.71
C MET A 42 -2.74 -12.52 -18.91
N THR A 43 -1.99 -11.66 -19.61
CA THR A 43 -1.10 -10.68 -19.00
C THR A 43 -1.70 -9.28 -19.10
N LEU A 44 -1.78 -8.55 -17.99
CA LEU A 44 -2.14 -7.14 -17.95
C LEU A 44 -0.91 -6.32 -17.57
N GLU A 45 -0.41 -5.53 -18.52
CA GLU A 45 0.71 -4.62 -18.33
C GLU A 45 0.18 -3.19 -18.11
N GLY A 46 0.44 -2.63 -16.93
CA GLY A 46 -0.10 -1.36 -16.51
C GLY A 46 0.72 -0.14 -16.92
N HIS A 47 2.03 -0.28 -17.16
CA HIS A 47 2.95 0.85 -17.36
C HIS A 47 2.81 1.99 -16.30
N GLY A 48 2.52 1.61 -15.05
CA GLY A 48 2.28 2.51 -13.93
C GLY A 48 0.86 3.09 -13.86
N ALA A 49 -0.10 2.51 -14.58
CA ALA A 49 -1.52 2.83 -14.46
C ALA A 49 -2.08 2.46 -13.08
N THR A 50 -3.19 3.09 -12.71
CA THR A 50 -3.94 2.78 -11.49
C THR A 50 -5.34 2.32 -11.84
N ILE A 51 -5.74 1.13 -11.40
CA ILE A 51 -7.14 0.72 -11.36
C ILE A 51 -7.68 1.04 -9.96
N TRP A 52 -8.79 1.77 -9.87
CA TRP A 52 -9.31 2.21 -8.59
C TRP A 52 -10.82 2.10 -8.48
N ALA A 53 -11.32 1.92 -7.26
CA ALA A 53 -12.73 2.13 -6.93
C ALA A 53 -12.85 2.72 -5.52
N LEU A 54 -13.99 3.31 -5.19
CA LEU A 54 -14.26 3.80 -3.83
C LEU A 54 -14.38 2.61 -2.85
N THR A 55 -15.04 1.55 -3.29
CA THR A 55 -15.19 0.29 -2.55
C THR A 55 -14.83 -0.88 -3.46
N GLY A 56 -14.34 -1.94 -2.83
CA GLY A 56 -13.95 -3.19 -3.45
C GLY A 56 -15.12 -4.11 -3.82
N PRO A 57 -14.85 -5.17 -4.60
CA PRO A 57 -13.57 -5.50 -5.23
C PRO A 57 -13.21 -4.57 -6.40
N VAL A 58 -11.96 -4.11 -6.50
CA VAL A 58 -11.50 -3.23 -7.59
C VAL A 58 -11.16 -4.03 -8.86
N LEU A 59 -10.48 -5.16 -8.68
CA LEU A 59 -10.13 -6.10 -9.74
C LEU A 59 -10.52 -7.52 -9.33
N ILE A 60 -11.20 -8.24 -10.22
CA ILE A 60 -11.68 -9.60 -9.97
C ILE A 60 -11.02 -10.54 -10.98
N VAL A 61 -10.38 -11.61 -10.48
CA VAL A 61 -9.90 -12.74 -11.28
C VAL A 61 -10.89 -13.90 -11.12
N GLU A 62 -11.61 -14.22 -12.19
CA GLU A 62 -12.63 -15.28 -12.17
C GLU A 62 -12.02 -16.69 -12.14
N ALA A 63 -12.79 -17.63 -11.61
CA ALA A 63 -12.42 -19.02 -11.40
C ALA A 63 -11.76 -19.66 -12.65
N GLY A 64 -10.57 -20.23 -12.46
CA GLY A 64 -9.85 -20.95 -13.51
C GLY A 64 -8.97 -20.06 -14.40
N ALA A 65 -9.01 -18.74 -14.24
CA ALA A 65 -8.08 -17.85 -14.93
C ALA A 65 -6.66 -17.96 -14.34
N LYS A 66 -5.65 -17.77 -15.20
CA LYS A 66 -4.24 -17.65 -14.81
C LYS A 66 -3.75 -16.29 -15.26
N VAL A 67 -3.59 -15.36 -14.33
CA VAL A 67 -3.39 -13.95 -14.64
C VAL A 67 -2.01 -13.51 -14.19
N HIS A 68 -1.31 -12.77 -15.06
CA HIS A 68 -0.09 -12.06 -14.72
C HIS A 68 -0.34 -10.56 -14.74
N LEU A 69 -0.20 -9.87 -13.60
CA LEU A 69 -0.34 -8.42 -13.51
C LEU A 69 1.05 -7.78 -13.39
N LYS A 70 1.31 -6.76 -14.21
CA LYS A 70 2.62 -6.10 -14.27
C LYS A 70 2.51 -4.58 -14.13
N ASN A 71 3.43 -3.97 -13.38
CA ASN A 71 3.64 -2.52 -13.28
C ASN A 71 2.31 -1.74 -13.11
N LEU A 72 1.51 -2.12 -12.12
CA LEU A 72 0.13 -1.67 -11.97
C LEU A 72 -0.14 -1.29 -10.52
N ARG A 73 -1.01 -0.29 -10.32
CA ARG A 73 -1.60 -0.02 -9.00
C ARG A 73 -3.04 -0.46 -8.96
N VAL A 74 -3.46 -1.09 -7.86
CA VAL A 74 -4.85 -1.44 -7.60
C VAL A 74 -5.27 -0.87 -6.25
N GLU A 75 -6.24 0.05 -6.25
CA GLU A 75 -6.55 0.88 -5.09
C GLU A 75 -8.04 0.92 -4.73
N VAL A 76 -8.35 0.55 -3.49
CA VAL A 76 -9.56 1.00 -2.80
C VAL A 76 -9.26 2.39 -2.25
N THR A 77 -10.01 3.37 -2.74
CA THR A 77 -9.78 4.81 -2.49
C THR A 77 -10.75 5.43 -1.51
N GLY A 78 -11.82 4.71 -1.15
CA GLY A 78 -12.76 5.15 -0.12
C GLY A 78 -12.11 5.32 1.25
N GLU A 79 -12.82 6.01 2.13
CA GLU A 79 -12.44 6.15 3.53
C GLU A 79 -12.69 4.84 4.26
N ASP A 80 -11.76 4.40 5.11
CA ASP A 80 -11.84 3.11 5.83
C ASP A 80 -12.92 3.10 6.94
N ILE A 81 -13.77 4.14 6.99
CA ILE A 81 -14.83 4.28 7.97
C ILE A 81 -16.03 3.44 7.50
N ASP A 82 -16.45 2.49 8.33
CA ASP A 82 -17.62 1.63 8.12
C ASP A 82 -17.58 0.72 6.88
N MET A 83 -16.42 0.53 6.23
CA MET A 83 -16.29 -0.47 5.16
C MET A 83 -16.43 -1.88 5.71
N SER A 84 -17.25 -2.70 5.04
CA SER A 84 -17.26 -4.14 5.26
C SER A 84 -15.96 -4.79 4.76
N PRO A 85 -15.59 -5.99 5.27
CA PRO A 85 -14.38 -6.69 4.82
C PRO A 85 -14.32 -6.96 3.31
N THR A 86 -15.47 -7.00 2.62
CA THR A 86 -15.55 -7.15 1.16
C THR A 86 -15.31 -5.85 0.41
N GLU A 87 -15.66 -4.70 1.00
CA GLU A 87 -15.45 -3.38 0.42
C GLU A 87 -13.99 -2.92 0.55
N GLU A 88 -13.20 -3.53 1.44
CA GLU A 88 -11.76 -3.29 1.53
C GLU A 88 -10.95 -4.03 0.45
N VAL A 89 -11.58 -4.90 -0.35
CA VAL A 89 -10.88 -5.76 -1.31
C VAL A 89 -10.40 -4.97 -2.53
N ALA A 90 -9.08 -4.88 -2.73
CA ALA A 90 -8.51 -4.36 -3.95
C ALA A 90 -8.52 -5.43 -5.06
N ILE A 91 -8.05 -6.63 -4.74
CA ILE A 91 -7.98 -7.73 -5.71
C ILE A 91 -8.69 -8.94 -5.13
N GLN A 92 -9.70 -9.43 -5.85
CA GLN A 92 -10.39 -10.67 -5.51
C GLN A 92 -9.96 -11.79 -6.46
N VAL A 93 -9.41 -12.87 -5.92
CA VAL A 93 -9.02 -14.06 -6.68
C VAL A 93 -9.99 -15.19 -6.34
N GLN A 94 -10.77 -15.64 -7.33
CA GLN A 94 -11.70 -16.74 -7.12
C GLN A 94 -10.98 -18.09 -7.07
N ALA A 95 -11.59 -19.06 -6.38
CA ALA A 95 -11.04 -20.40 -6.20
C ALA A 95 -10.68 -21.08 -7.54
N GLY A 96 -9.55 -21.79 -7.57
CA GLY A 96 -9.05 -22.48 -8.77
C GLY A 96 -8.36 -21.56 -9.79
N SER A 97 -8.16 -20.29 -9.46
CA SER A 97 -7.41 -19.33 -10.28
C SER A 97 -5.97 -19.16 -9.78
N ASP A 98 -5.08 -18.73 -10.67
CA ASP A 98 -3.70 -18.35 -10.33
C ASP A 98 -3.50 -16.86 -10.61
N LEU A 99 -2.81 -16.16 -9.71
CA LEU A 99 -2.44 -14.76 -9.87
C LEU A 99 -0.94 -14.60 -9.58
N ASP A 100 -0.20 -14.17 -10.60
CA ASP A 100 1.18 -13.73 -10.48
C ASP A 100 1.26 -12.19 -10.59
N LEU A 101 2.12 -11.58 -9.77
CA LEU A 101 2.24 -10.15 -9.62
C LEU A 101 3.70 -9.72 -9.79
N GLU A 102 3.95 -8.83 -10.73
CA GLU A 102 5.27 -8.26 -11.01
C GLU A 102 5.21 -6.74 -10.90
N ASP A 103 5.82 -6.19 -9.85
CA ASP A 103 5.77 -4.75 -9.56
C ASP A 103 4.33 -4.19 -9.48
N VAL A 104 3.49 -4.86 -8.69
CA VAL A 104 2.12 -4.40 -8.43
C VAL A 104 2.04 -3.74 -7.06
N GLU A 105 1.58 -2.49 -7.04
CA GLU A 105 1.28 -1.79 -5.79
C GLU A 105 -0.22 -1.94 -5.43
N VAL A 106 -0.53 -2.25 -4.18
CA VAL A 106 -1.91 -2.49 -3.73
C VAL A 106 -2.26 -1.62 -2.53
N ARG A 107 -3.41 -0.95 -2.61
CA ARG A 107 -4.07 -0.30 -1.48
C ARG A 107 -5.43 -0.95 -1.26
N GLY A 108 -5.56 -1.71 -0.17
CA GLY A 108 -6.69 -2.61 0.12
C GLY A 108 -6.25 -4.05 0.35
N LYS A 109 -7.20 -4.97 0.51
CA LYS A 109 -6.97 -6.41 0.72
C LYS A 109 -6.78 -7.14 -0.61
N ILE A 110 -5.89 -8.14 -0.63
CA ILE A 110 -5.90 -9.16 -1.68
C ILE A 110 -6.60 -10.39 -1.09
N ASP A 111 -7.75 -10.75 -1.63
CA ASP A 111 -8.56 -11.87 -1.18
C ASP A 111 -8.39 -13.08 -2.10
N GLY A 112 -8.33 -14.29 -1.55
CA GLY A 112 -8.18 -15.52 -2.33
C GLY A 112 -6.74 -16.00 -2.56
N LEU A 113 -5.73 -15.34 -1.96
CA LEU A 113 -4.34 -15.82 -1.95
C LEU A 113 -3.89 -16.25 -0.55
N ALA A 114 -3.37 -17.47 -0.43
CA ALA A 114 -2.97 -18.06 0.85
C ALA A 114 -1.91 -17.23 1.60
N MET A 115 -0.99 -16.59 0.87
CA MET A 115 0.07 -15.76 1.47
C MET A 115 -0.46 -14.47 2.12
N GLU A 116 -1.66 -14.01 1.76
CA GLU A 116 -2.30 -12.82 2.34
C GLU A 116 -3.39 -13.18 3.37
N ALA A 117 -3.67 -14.49 3.57
CA ALA A 117 -4.76 -14.97 4.42
C ALA A 117 -4.42 -15.01 5.92
N ALA A 118 -3.14 -14.90 6.29
CA ALA A 118 -2.66 -15.17 7.65
C ALA A 118 -2.73 -13.96 8.62
N GLY A 119 -3.21 -12.79 8.20
CA GLY A 119 -3.29 -11.63 9.08
C GLY A 119 -3.91 -10.39 8.46
N HIS A 120 -3.84 -9.28 9.19
CA HIS A 120 -4.37 -8.00 8.76
C HIS A 120 -3.26 -6.98 8.51
N TRP A 121 -3.40 -6.22 7.43
CA TRP A 121 -2.60 -5.04 7.20
C TRP A 121 -3.17 -3.88 8.04
N ARG A 122 -2.36 -3.35 8.95
CA ARG A 122 -2.67 -2.20 9.81
C ARG A 122 -1.50 -1.23 9.77
N TYR A 123 -1.59 -0.24 8.90
CA TYR A 123 -0.59 0.82 8.77
C TYR A 123 -1.29 2.12 8.35
N PRO A 124 -0.73 3.30 8.68
CA PRO A 124 -1.36 4.56 8.33
C PRO A 124 -1.28 4.80 6.83
N LYS A 125 -2.34 5.38 6.22
CA LYS A 125 -2.26 5.81 4.82
C LYS A 125 -1.23 6.93 4.63
N THR A 126 -1.18 7.83 5.60
CA THR A 126 -0.29 8.99 5.68
C THR A 126 0.28 9.10 7.09
N LEU A 127 1.58 9.39 7.18
CA LEU A 127 2.28 9.69 8.41
C LEU A 127 2.79 11.13 8.37
N TYR A 128 2.30 11.96 9.28
CA TYR A 128 2.72 13.35 9.40
C TYR A 128 3.72 13.49 10.56
N LEU A 129 4.94 13.90 10.22
CA LEU A 129 6.03 14.12 11.18
C LEU A 129 5.88 15.45 11.94
N GLY A 130 5.01 16.35 11.48
CA GLY A 130 4.93 17.70 12.01
C GLY A 130 6.13 18.55 11.61
N GLN A 131 6.54 19.40 12.55
CA GLN A 131 7.73 20.23 12.44
C GLN A 131 8.86 19.56 13.21
N VAL A 132 10.01 19.41 12.57
CA VAL A 132 11.24 18.88 13.17
C VAL A 132 12.30 19.97 13.20
N SER A 133 13.09 20.03 14.28
CA SER A 133 14.16 21.03 14.38
C SER A 133 15.27 20.78 13.38
N SER A 134 15.76 21.85 12.77
CA SER A 134 16.91 21.82 11.88
C SER A 134 18.19 21.44 12.64
N SER A 135 19.19 20.96 11.90
CA SER A 135 20.54 20.70 12.44
C SER A 135 20.62 19.66 13.58
N SER A 136 19.56 18.88 13.81
CA SER A 136 19.52 17.80 14.81
C SER A 136 18.82 16.57 14.24
N GLU A 137 19.25 15.38 14.67
CA GLU A 137 18.54 14.14 14.38
C GLU A 137 17.29 14.00 15.25
N HIS A 138 16.27 13.33 14.71
CA HIS A 138 15.01 13.04 15.41
C HIS A 138 14.64 11.57 15.33
N GLY A 139 14.01 11.07 16.39
CA GLY A 139 13.43 9.73 16.43
C GLY A 139 11.92 9.77 16.61
N PHE A 140 11.22 8.88 15.91
CA PHE A 140 9.80 8.64 16.09
C PHE A 140 9.52 7.15 16.19
N ARG A 141 8.42 6.80 16.86
CA ARG A 141 7.90 5.43 16.89
C ARG A 141 6.63 5.34 16.07
N VAL A 142 6.47 4.22 15.37
CA VAL A 142 5.25 3.88 14.63
C VAL A 142 4.94 2.41 14.87
N ARG A 143 3.73 2.09 15.27
CA ARG A 143 3.29 0.70 15.47
C ARG A 143 2.43 0.28 14.30
N ILE A 144 2.80 -0.80 13.63
CA ILE A 144 2.04 -1.34 12.49
C ILE A 144 1.81 -2.83 12.66
N ALA A 145 0.83 -3.39 11.98
CA ALA A 145 0.73 -4.83 11.76
C ALA A 145 0.76 -5.15 10.27
N THR A 146 1.45 -6.23 9.92
CA THR A 146 1.60 -6.69 8.53
C THR A 146 0.99 -8.08 8.40
N ALA A 147 0.23 -8.34 7.33
CA ALA A 147 -0.42 -9.65 7.17
C ALA A 147 0.58 -10.78 6.83
N ALA A 148 1.75 -10.40 6.31
CA ALA A 148 2.81 -11.32 5.90
C ALA A 148 4.19 -10.72 6.14
N ALA A 149 5.21 -11.57 6.16
CA ALA A 149 6.60 -11.14 6.21
C ALA A 149 6.94 -10.23 5.02
N CYS A 150 7.62 -9.11 5.28
CA CYS A 150 7.94 -8.13 4.26
C CYS A 150 9.24 -7.36 4.58
N ARG A 151 9.73 -6.61 3.59
CA ARG A 151 10.76 -5.59 3.81
C ARG A 151 10.12 -4.22 3.85
N ILE A 152 10.63 -3.35 4.71
CA ILE A 152 10.23 -1.95 4.78
C ILE A 152 11.41 -1.04 4.47
N SER A 153 11.17 0.01 3.70
CA SER A 153 12.20 0.96 3.29
C SER A 153 11.60 2.35 3.07
N SER A 154 12.34 3.40 3.44
CA SER A 154 12.02 4.77 3.05
C SER A 154 12.58 5.08 1.66
N GLU A 155 11.79 5.77 0.82
CA GLU A 155 12.26 6.40 -0.42
C GLU A 155 12.65 7.88 -0.20
N VAL A 156 12.53 8.38 1.03
CA VAL A 156 12.84 9.77 1.38
C VAL A 156 14.25 9.86 1.94
N THR A 157 15.11 10.63 1.25
CA THR A 157 16.47 10.92 1.72
C THR A 157 16.45 11.57 3.10
N GLY A 158 17.29 11.07 4.01
CA GLY A 158 17.35 11.56 5.39
C GLY A 158 16.27 10.99 6.30
N ILE A 159 15.49 9.99 5.85
CA ILE A 159 14.59 9.22 6.70
C ILE A 159 14.97 7.75 6.63
N GLU A 160 15.30 7.16 7.78
CA GLU A 160 15.58 5.73 7.93
C GLU A 160 14.45 5.05 8.72
N VAL A 161 14.19 3.78 8.40
CA VAL A 161 13.20 2.94 9.09
C VAL A 161 13.91 1.71 9.65
N SER A 162 13.65 1.39 10.91
CA SER A 162 14.21 0.20 11.57
C SER A 162 13.12 -0.51 12.40
N PRO A 163 13.03 -1.85 12.38
CA PRO A 163 13.79 -2.78 11.54
C PRO A 163 13.37 -2.72 10.06
N THR A 164 14.24 -3.18 9.14
CA THR A 164 13.97 -3.20 7.69
C THR A 164 13.35 -4.52 7.19
N VAL A 165 13.37 -5.56 8.02
CA VAL A 165 12.75 -6.88 7.74
C VAL A 165 11.73 -7.15 8.82
N LEU A 166 10.49 -7.38 8.40
CA LEU A 166 9.34 -7.59 9.29
C LEU A 166 8.86 -9.04 9.14
N PRO A 167 8.65 -9.77 10.24
CA PRO A 167 8.27 -11.18 10.20
C PRO A 167 6.79 -11.42 9.84
N GLY A 168 5.96 -10.37 9.77
CA GLY A 168 4.50 -10.49 9.82
C GLY A 168 3.99 -10.20 11.24
N GLY A 169 2.73 -9.82 11.37
CA GLY A 169 2.11 -9.48 12.66
C GLY A 169 2.47 -8.07 13.15
N PRO A 170 2.19 -7.77 14.44
CA PRO A 170 2.44 -6.47 15.05
C PRO A 170 3.95 -6.21 15.25
N VAL A 171 4.39 -5.00 14.91
CA VAL A 171 5.77 -4.54 15.07
C VAL A 171 5.82 -3.05 15.39
N GLU A 172 6.71 -2.66 16.30
CA GLU A 172 7.06 -1.26 16.54
C GLU A 172 8.28 -0.90 15.69
N LEU A 173 8.14 0.13 14.86
CA LEU A 173 9.17 0.70 14.02
C LEU A 173 9.75 1.95 14.68
N GLN A 174 11.05 2.15 14.49
CA GLN A 174 11.73 3.41 14.71
C GLN A 174 11.93 4.11 13.36
N LEU A 175 11.54 5.39 13.30
CA LEU A 175 11.87 6.29 12.21
C LEU A 175 12.94 7.27 12.70
N LYS A 176 14.07 7.30 12.01
CA LYS A 176 15.12 8.29 12.24
C LYS A 176 15.05 9.33 11.14
N VAL A 177 14.98 10.59 11.51
CA VAL A 177 15.17 11.72 10.59
C VAL A 177 16.54 12.30 10.86
N ASP A 178 17.35 12.42 9.82
CA ASP A 178 18.69 12.97 9.92
C ASP A 178 18.68 14.47 10.28
N SER A 179 19.85 14.98 10.62
CA SER A 179 20.09 16.42 10.72
C SER A 179 19.96 17.06 9.33
N LEU A 180 18.90 17.84 9.15
CA LEU A 180 18.55 18.47 7.88
C LEU A 180 18.59 20.00 7.97
N ARG A 181 18.69 20.63 6.79
CA ARG A 181 18.71 22.09 6.67
C ARG A 181 17.36 22.68 7.00
N ASN A 182 17.36 23.90 7.56
CA ASN A 182 16.15 24.70 7.69
C ASN A 182 15.43 24.84 6.34
N ASP A 183 14.10 24.97 6.38
CA ASP A 183 13.20 25.07 5.22
C ASP A 183 13.21 23.84 4.30
N THR A 184 13.63 22.66 4.81
CA THR A 184 13.50 21.40 4.07
C THR A 184 12.09 20.85 4.20
N PHE A 185 11.45 20.53 3.07
CA PHE A 185 10.19 19.80 3.05
C PHE A 185 10.46 18.30 2.86
N LEU A 186 10.04 17.49 3.83
CA LEU A 186 10.08 16.04 3.74
C LEU A 186 8.80 15.56 3.08
N TYR A 187 8.91 14.85 1.96
CA TYR A 187 7.77 14.24 1.29
C TYR A 187 8.20 13.02 0.47
N GLY A 188 7.45 11.93 0.62
CA GLY A 188 7.61 10.76 -0.23
C GLY A 188 6.92 9.54 0.37
N ARG A 189 7.51 8.36 0.17
CA ARG A 189 6.89 7.09 0.56
C ARG A 189 7.79 6.26 1.44
N ILE A 190 7.18 5.57 2.39
CA ILE A 190 7.74 4.36 3.00
C ILE A 190 7.05 3.18 2.31
N LEU A 191 7.83 2.27 1.74
CA LEU A 191 7.35 1.09 1.04
C LEU A 191 7.39 -0.14 1.95
N LEU A 192 6.33 -0.94 1.90
CA LEU A 192 6.29 -2.31 2.41
C LEU A 192 6.24 -3.25 1.21
N LYS A 193 7.22 -4.14 1.09
CA LYS A 193 7.36 -5.06 -0.05
C LYS A 193 7.36 -6.51 0.42
N THR A 194 6.36 -7.27 -0.01
CA THR A 194 6.34 -8.73 0.12
C THR A 194 6.98 -9.36 -1.12
N GLY A 195 7.03 -10.70 -1.18
CA GLY A 195 7.36 -11.41 -2.42
C GLY A 195 6.29 -11.25 -3.51
N LEU A 196 5.10 -10.74 -3.16
CA LEU A 196 3.92 -10.69 -4.03
C LEU A 196 3.60 -9.26 -4.47
N SER A 197 3.56 -8.29 -3.56
CA SER A 197 3.07 -6.94 -3.84
C SER A 197 3.83 -5.86 -3.06
N LYS A 198 3.61 -4.61 -3.46
CA LYS A 198 4.08 -3.42 -2.76
C LYS A 198 2.91 -2.68 -2.12
N ARG A 199 3.12 -2.11 -0.95
CA ARG A 199 2.21 -1.20 -0.25
C ARG A 199 3.00 0.04 0.16
N TRP A 200 2.32 1.15 0.42
CA TRP A 200 3.01 2.38 0.78
C TRP A 200 2.28 3.21 1.83
N ILE A 201 3.09 3.94 2.60
CA ILE A 201 2.70 4.98 3.53
C ILE A 201 3.24 6.29 2.96
N VAL A 202 2.38 7.29 2.77
CA VAL A 202 2.85 8.64 2.42
C VAL A 202 3.43 9.26 3.67
N ILE A 203 4.64 9.82 3.60
CA ILE A 203 5.27 10.52 4.73
C ILE A 203 5.45 11.99 4.37
N SER A 204 5.20 12.88 5.34
CA SER A 204 5.39 14.32 5.16
C SER A 204 5.82 15.03 6.44
N GLY A 205 6.57 16.13 6.32
CA GLY A 205 7.03 16.95 7.45
C GLY A 205 7.78 18.20 7.01
N GLN A 206 8.03 19.11 7.96
CA GLN A 206 8.77 20.35 7.72
C GLN A 206 9.96 20.46 8.66
N VAL A 207 11.13 20.81 8.14
CA VAL A 207 12.33 21.09 8.93
C VAL A 207 12.42 22.59 9.16
N LEU A 208 12.37 23.02 10.43
CA LEU A 208 12.35 24.43 10.81
C LEU A 208 13.42 24.73 11.88
N ASP A 209 13.82 25.98 11.99
CA ASP A 209 14.69 26.46 13.06
C ASP A 209 13.89 26.68 14.35
N ILE A 210 13.52 25.56 14.98
CA ILE A 210 12.79 25.49 16.24
C ILE A 210 13.63 24.75 17.28
N PRO A 211 13.40 24.98 18.59
CA PRO A 211 14.11 24.23 19.63
C PRO A 211 13.88 22.71 19.46
N ALA A 212 14.96 21.94 19.51
CA ALA A 212 14.87 20.49 19.46
C ALA A 212 14.12 19.95 20.67
N THR A 213 13.02 19.22 20.43
CA THR A 213 12.46 18.32 21.44
C THR A 213 13.45 17.20 21.67
N THR A 214 14.00 17.12 22.88
CA THR A 214 15.02 16.14 23.28
C THR A 214 14.45 14.71 23.26
N SER A 215 14.43 14.08 22.10
CA SER A 215 14.19 12.64 21.96
C SER A 215 15.29 12.04 21.12
N SER A 216 16.17 11.24 21.75
CA SER A 216 17.22 10.52 21.02
C SER A 216 16.59 9.58 19.99
N PRO A 217 17.20 9.42 18.80
CA PRO A 217 16.62 8.70 17.67
C PRO A 217 16.29 7.22 17.97
N SER A 218 16.96 6.63 18.95
CA SER A 218 16.80 5.24 19.40
C SER A 218 16.22 5.09 20.81
N SER A 219 15.65 6.17 21.38
CA SER A 219 15.07 6.14 22.73
C SER A 219 13.70 5.46 22.76
N PRO A 220 13.40 4.60 23.76
CA PRO A 220 12.04 4.12 23.99
C PRO A 220 11.06 5.25 24.37
N GLN A 221 11.56 6.44 24.69
CA GLN A 221 10.76 7.64 24.97
C GLN A 221 10.50 8.50 23.72
N ALA A 222 10.94 8.07 22.52
CA ALA A 222 10.63 8.77 21.29
C ALA A 222 9.10 8.89 21.09
N PRO A 223 8.60 10.01 20.54
CA PRO A 223 7.18 10.24 20.31
C PRO A 223 6.57 9.15 19.43
N LEU A 224 5.42 8.61 19.85
CA LEU A 224 4.61 7.70 19.05
C LEU A 224 3.76 8.52 18.07
N LEU A 225 3.99 8.35 16.77
CA LEU A 225 3.25 9.07 15.73
C LEU A 225 1.95 8.39 15.35
N TRP A 226 1.92 7.06 15.37
CA TRP A 226 0.75 6.30 14.96
C TRP A 226 0.77 4.89 15.53
N GLU A 227 -0.43 4.41 15.89
CA GLU A 227 -0.72 3.01 16.14
C GLU A 227 -2.15 2.70 15.68
N PRO A 228 -2.46 1.45 15.31
CA PRO A 228 -3.83 1.09 14.98
C PRO A 228 -4.68 1.05 16.26
N HIS A 229 -5.98 1.33 16.14
CA HIS A 229 -6.90 1.38 17.28
C HIS A 229 -7.02 0.04 18.03
N ASP A 230 -6.80 -1.07 17.33
CA ASP A 230 -6.83 -2.46 17.82
C ASP A 230 -5.43 -2.97 18.24
N TRP A 231 -4.43 -2.09 18.38
CA TRP A 231 -3.03 -2.47 18.68
C TRP A 231 -2.89 -3.42 19.88
N ALA A 232 -3.57 -3.11 20.99
CA ALA A 232 -3.51 -3.93 22.20
C ALA A 232 -3.91 -5.38 21.92
N SER A 233 -5.00 -5.60 21.18
CA SER A 233 -5.50 -6.93 20.81
C SER A 233 -4.56 -7.67 19.85
N LEU A 234 -3.95 -6.94 18.91
CA LEU A 234 -2.99 -7.52 17.97
C LEU A 234 -1.72 -8.01 18.70
N SER A 235 -1.22 -7.22 19.65
CA SER A 235 0.03 -7.47 20.38
C SER A 235 -0.04 -8.61 21.42
N THR A 236 -1.25 -9.08 21.77
CA THR A 236 -1.46 -10.16 22.75
C THR A 236 -1.52 -11.55 22.14
N THR A 237 -1.43 -11.68 20.82
CA THR A 237 -1.48 -12.98 20.13
C THR A 237 -0.08 -13.62 20.19
N PRO A 238 0.07 -14.79 20.84
CA PRO A 238 1.37 -15.46 21.00
C PRO A 238 1.93 -16.03 19.69
#